data_AF-A0A7K2QAI1-F1
#
_entry.id   AF-A0A7K2QAI1-F1
#
_cell.length_a   1.000
_cell.length_b   1.000
_cell.length_c   1.000
_cell.angle_alpha   90.00
_cell.angle_beta   90.00
_cell.angle_gamma   90.00
#
_symmetry.space_group_name_H-M   'P 1'
#
loop_
_entity.id
_entity.type
_entity.pdbx_description
1 polymer ?
#
loop_
_entity_poly.entity_id
_entity_poly.type
_entity_poly.pdbx_seq_one_letter_code
_entity_poly.pdbx_strand_id
1 'polypeptide(L)'
;MAIDITDGVRSIGAAAVRELLPARPRLLALGEPTHGEEALLHLRNDLFRQLVEEEGYRTIALETDCMAGLVVDEHVGSDGTGSASGTGTGTGSGTGTASGTAPGAGTLDEVMERGFSHGWGAFAANRELVRWMRAHNEGRPASDRVRFAGFDGPLEITHAASPRQALTALHGYLAARVDADLLPCTAETLDRLLGTDDRWTEPAAMTDPTRSAGRSAEARELRLLADDLVALLDAHAPYLITRTSREDLDRARLYGRTATGLLRYHHAMADPSLARMTRLCMLRDLMMARNLLALAARGPVLVHA
;
A
#
# COMPACT_ATOMS: atom_id res chain seq x y z
N MET A 1 -29.00 43.15 -10.01
CA MET A 1 -28.94 41.71 -10.32
C MET A 1 -28.45 41.05 -9.03
N ALA A 2 -29.36 40.46 -8.26
CA ALA A 2 -29.00 39.78 -7.03
C ALA A 2 -28.48 38.39 -7.43
N ILE A 3 -27.24 38.07 -7.04
CA ILE A 3 -26.70 36.72 -7.17
C ILE A 3 -27.31 35.94 -6.00
N ASP A 4 -28.28 35.08 -6.28
CA ASP A 4 -28.85 34.17 -5.28
C ASP A 4 -27.79 33.12 -4.92
N ILE A 5 -27.74 32.68 -3.66
CA ILE A 5 -26.81 31.62 -3.21
C ILE A 5 -27.02 30.35 -4.04
N THR A 6 -28.23 30.11 -4.53
CA THR A 6 -28.57 28.99 -5.42
C THR A 6 -27.88 29.06 -6.79
N ASP A 7 -27.52 30.25 -7.29
CA ASP A 7 -26.74 30.43 -8.53
C ASP A 7 -25.24 30.12 -8.34
N GLY A 8 -24.78 29.96 -7.09
CA GLY A 8 -23.40 29.63 -6.73
C GLY A 8 -23.18 28.17 -6.29
N VAL A 9 -24.23 27.40 -6.03
CA VAL A 9 -24.11 26.00 -5.57
C VAL A 9 -24.13 25.07 -6.77
N ARG A 10 -22.94 24.61 -7.16
CA ARG A 10 -22.80 23.49 -8.11
C ARG A 10 -22.66 22.19 -7.35
N SER A 11 -23.39 21.16 -7.78
CA SER A 11 -23.14 19.79 -7.32
C SER A 11 -21.68 19.42 -7.62
N ILE A 12 -20.99 18.82 -6.65
CA ILE A 12 -19.65 18.29 -6.86
C ILE A 12 -19.78 17.04 -7.72
N GLY A 13 -19.21 17.09 -8.92
CA GLY A 13 -19.19 16.00 -9.90
C GLY A 13 -18.01 16.14 -10.86
N ALA A 14 -17.80 15.14 -11.71
CA ALA A 14 -16.63 15.09 -12.60
C ALA A 14 -16.56 16.34 -13.50
N ALA A 15 -17.66 16.73 -14.15
CA ALA A 15 -17.73 17.92 -14.99
C ALA A 15 -17.32 19.21 -14.24
N ALA A 16 -17.84 19.41 -13.02
CA ALA A 16 -17.50 20.57 -12.21
C ALA A 16 -16.00 20.60 -11.85
N VAL A 17 -15.43 19.44 -11.50
CA VAL A 17 -13.98 19.33 -11.25
C VAL A 17 -13.17 19.60 -12.53
N ARG A 18 -13.67 19.22 -13.71
CA ARG A 18 -12.97 19.43 -14.99
C ARG A 18 -12.95 20.87 -15.43
N GLU A 19 -14.02 21.61 -15.21
CA GLU A 19 -14.06 23.04 -15.50
C GLU A 19 -13.01 23.84 -14.69
N LEU A 20 -12.59 23.32 -13.53
CA LEU A 20 -11.56 23.94 -12.69
C LEU A 20 -10.12 23.65 -13.14
N LEU A 21 -9.91 22.69 -14.04
CA LEU A 21 -8.59 22.16 -14.36
C LEU A 21 -8.26 22.36 -15.86
N PRO A 22 -7.12 22.97 -16.21
CA PRO A 22 -6.77 23.25 -17.61
C PRO A 22 -6.50 21.98 -18.43
N ALA A 23 -6.17 20.87 -17.76
CA ALA A 23 -5.96 19.55 -18.35
C ALA A 23 -6.17 18.49 -17.26
N ARG A 24 -6.27 17.21 -17.67
CA ARG A 24 -6.33 16.10 -16.71
C ARG A 24 -5.03 15.97 -15.92
N PRO A 25 -5.04 16.18 -14.59
CA PRO A 25 -3.84 15.95 -13.80
C PRO A 25 -3.54 14.46 -13.70
N ARG A 26 -2.26 14.12 -13.52
CA ARG A 26 -1.85 12.72 -13.26
C ARG A 26 -2.18 12.28 -11.84
N LEU A 27 -2.28 13.21 -10.91
CA LEU A 27 -2.70 13.01 -9.53
C LEU A 27 -3.80 14.01 -9.24
N LEU A 28 -4.99 13.53 -8.94
CA LEU A 28 -6.11 14.34 -8.46
C LEU A 28 -6.42 13.92 -7.03
N ALA A 29 -6.07 14.76 -6.07
CA ALA A 29 -6.29 14.51 -4.66
C ALA A 29 -7.56 15.21 -4.17
N LEU A 30 -8.40 14.45 -3.46
CA LEU A 30 -9.54 14.93 -2.70
C LEU A 30 -9.19 14.75 -1.23
N GLY A 31 -9.02 15.87 -0.51
CA GLY A 31 -8.83 15.82 0.93
C GLY A 31 -10.16 15.75 1.68
N GLU A 32 -10.15 15.29 2.93
CA GLU A 32 -11.28 15.43 3.84
C GLU A 32 -11.01 16.36 5.04
N PRO A 33 -11.98 17.20 5.45
CA PRO A 33 -11.81 18.10 6.60
C PRO A 33 -11.69 17.36 7.95
N THR A 34 -12.23 16.15 8.05
CA THR A 34 -12.13 15.29 9.24
C THR A 34 -12.35 13.83 8.85
N HIS A 35 -11.60 12.93 9.49
CA HIS A 35 -11.87 11.49 9.42
C HIS A 35 -13.16 11.13 10.15
N GLY A 36 -13.78 10.01 9.76
CA GLY A 36 -14.90 9.39 10.47
C GLY A 36 -16.30 9.82 10.02
N GLU A 37 -16.40 10.70 9.02
CA GLU A 37 -17.68 11.19 8.52
C GLU A 37 -18.09 10.45 7.23
N GLU A 38 -19.02 9.50 7.36
CA GLU A 38 -19.51 8.67 6.24
C GLU A 38 -20.06 9.50 5.07
N ALA A 39 -20.72 10.64 5.34
CA ALA A 39 -21.27 11.49 4.29
C ALA A 39 -20.18 12.00 3.32
N LEU A 40 -19.00 12.32 3.84
CA LEU A 40 -17.86 12.76 3.03
C LEU A 40 -17.29 11.61 2.20
N LEU A 41 -17.25 10.40 2.77
CA LEU A 41 -16.76 9.21 2.08
C LEU A 41 -17.72 8.76 0.96
N HIS A 42 -19.04 8.84 1.17
CA HIS A 42 -20.02 8.59 0.13
C HIS A 42 -19.93 9.62 -1.00
N LEU A 43 -19.77 10.91 -0.67
CA LEU A 43 -19.52 11.96 -1.68
C LEU A 43 -18.25 11.67 -2.50
N ARG A 44 -17.15 11.28 -1.82
CA ARG A 44 -15.91 10.86 -2.49
C ARG A 44 -16.17 9.70 -3.44
N ASN A 45 -16.91 8.68 -3.01
CA ASN A 45 -17.21 7.53 -3.86
C ASN A 45 -17.96 7.95 -5.13
N ASP A 46 -19.01 8.75 -5.00
CA ASP A 46 -19.80 9.20 -6.16
C ASP A 46 -18.95 10.01 -7.14
N LEU A 47 -18.11 10.91 -6.63
CA LEU A 47 -17.18 11.67 -7.47
C LEU A 47 -16.15 10.75 -8.15
N PHE A 48 -15.57 9.80 -7.43
CA PHE A 48 -14.55 8.89 -7.97
C PHE A 48 -15.13 7.97 -9.05
N ARG A 49 -16.37 7.49 -8.89
CA ARG A 49 -17.09 6.72 -9.91
C ARG A 49 -17.21 7.52 -11.21
N GLN A 50 -17.71 8.75 -11.13
CA GLN A 50 -17.83 9.64 -12.30
C GLN A 50 -16.46 9.91 -12.95
N LEU A 51 -15.41 10.19 -12.16
CA LEU A 51 -14.06 10.43 -12.70
C LEU A 51 -13.43 9.18 -13.35
N VAL A 52 -13.75 7.98 -12.87
CA VAL A 52 -13.33 6.74 -13.54
C VAL A 52 -14.08 6.56 -14.85
N GLU A 53 -15.39 6.76 -14.85
CA GLU A 53 -16.27 6.49 -16.00
C GLU A 53 -16.12 7.53 -17.11
N GLU A 54 -16.02 8.81 -16.76
CA GLU A 54 -16.02 9.93 -17.69
C GLU A 54 -14.61 10.43 -18.02
N GLU A 55 -13.69 10.37 -17.06
CA GLU A 55 -12.38 11.03 -17.15
C GLU A 55 -11.20 10.07 -17.25
N GLY A 56 -11.46 8.75 -17.34
CA GLY A 56 -10.46 7.74 -17.65
C GLY A 56 -9.39 7.51 -16.57
N TYR A 57 -9.69 7.84 -15.30
CA TYR A 57 -8.85 7.41 -14.18
C TYR A 57 -8.98 5.89 -13.98
N ARG A 58 -7.86 5.23 -13.62
CA ARG A 58 -7.79 3.76 -13.47
C ARG A 58 -7.11 3.31 -12.19
N THR A 59 -6.75 4.23 -11.30
CA THR A 59 -6.20 3.90 -9.98
C THR A 59 -6.84 4.78 -8.95
N ILE A 60 -7.37 4.16 -7.90
CA ILE A 60 -7.88 4.82 -6.70
C ILE A 60 -6.91 4.51 -5.57
N ALA A 61 -6.30 5.54 -5.02
CA ALA A 61 -5.33 5.47 -3.94
C ALA A 61 -5.91 6.10 -2.67
N LEU A 62 -5.95 5.36 -1.57
CA LEU A 62 -6.38 5.88 -0.27
C LEU A 62 -5.17 5.97 0.67
N GLU A 63 -5.20 6.89 1.65
CA GLU A 63 -4.16 7.06 2.67
C GLU A 63 -4.14 5.91 3.70
N THR A 64 -4.16 4.69 3.20
CA THR A 64 -4.06 3.45 3.98
C THR A 64 -2.71 2.79 3.69
N ASP A 65 -2.30 1.87 4.57
CA ASP A 65 -1.12 1.02 4.41
C ASP A 65 -1.01 0.44 2.98
N CYS A 66 0.09 0.79 2.31
CA CYS A 66 0.42 0.38 0.94
C CYS A 66 0.62 -1.12 0.74
N MET A 67 1.00 -1.85 1.79
CA MET A 67 1.12 -3.31 1.78
C MET A 67 -0.24 -3.97 2.02
N ALA A 68 -1.02 -3.45 2.96
CA ALA A 68 -2.39 -3.92 3.21
C ALA A 68 -3.27 -3.72 1.96
N GLY A 69 -3.13 -2.59 1.28
CA GLY A 69 -3.87 -2.27 0.06
C GLY A 69 -3.68 -3.27 -1.09
N LEU A 70 -2.60 -4.07 -1.09
CA LEU A 70 -2.43 -5.16 -2.07
C LEU A 70 -3.53 -6.22 -1.95
N VAL A 71 -4.05 -6.45 -0.74
CA VAL A 71 -5.16 -7.39 -0.48
C VAL A 71 -6.45 -6.91 -1.17
N VAL A 72 -6.72 -5.60 -1.11
CA VAL A 72 -7.88 -4.99 -1.78
C VAL A 72 -7.68 -5.02 -3.30
N ASP A 73 -6.49 -4.67 -3.79
CA ASP A 73 -6.18 -4.65 -5.23
C ASP A 73 -6.31 -6.04 -5.86
N GLU A 74 -5.85 -7.09 -5.18
CA GLU A 74 -6.02 -8.48 -5.60
C GLU A 74 -7.51 -8.89 -5.63
N HIS A 75 -8.27 -8.51 -4.60
CA HIS A 75 -9.71 -8.80 -4.53
C HIS A 75 -10.49 -8.16 -5.68
N VAL A 76 -10.26 -6.88 -5.97
CA VAL A 76 -10.96 -6.17 -7.06
C VAL A 76 -10.47 -6.59 -8.45
N GLY A 77 -9.25 -7.14 -8.54
CA GLY A 77 -8.67 -7.64 -9.79
C GLY A 77 -9.09 -9.07 -10.14
N SER A 78 -9.61 -9.85 -9.18
CA SER A 78 -10.02 -11.24 -9.37
C SER A 78 -11.34 -11.37 -10.14
N ASP A 79 -11.42 -12.33 -11.07
CA ASP A 79 -12.62 -12.61 -11.87
C ASP A 79 -13.74 -13.32 -11.07
N GLY A 80 -13.68 -13.31 -9.75
CA GLY A 80 -14.70 -13.90 -8.88
C GLY A 80 -14.82 -15.42 -8.90
N THR A 81 -13.97 -16.14 -9.63
CA THR A 81 -13.94 -17.62 -9.68
C THR A 81 -13.29 -18.27 -8.47
N GLY A 82 -13.21 -17.58 -7.32
CA GLY A 82 -12.83 -18.19 -6.05
C GLY A 82 -13.84 -19.26 -5.69
N SER A 83 -13.48 -20.52 -5.92
CA SER A 83 -14.32 -21.67 -5.60
C SER A 83 -14.65 -21.64 -4.11
N ALA A 84 -15.93 -21.43 -3.79
CA ALA A 84 -16.46 -21.71 -2.47
C ALA A 84 -16.47 -23.24 -2.28
N SER A 85 -15.33 -23.84 -1.95
CA SER A 85 -15.26 -25.25 -1.61
C SER A 85 -15.29 -25.44 -0.09
N GLY A 86 -16.50 -25.65 0.42
CA GLY A 86 -16.80 -26.72 1.37
C GLY A 86 -16.34 -26.56 2.83
N THR A 87 -17.32 -26.29 3.70
CA THR A 87 -17.32 -26.73 5.11
C THR A 87 -16.95 -28.22 5.21
N GLY A 88 -15.82 -28.51 5.87
CA GLY A 88 -15.38 -29.86 6.21
C GLY A 88 -14.65 -29.87 7.54
N THR A 89 -15.33 -30.34 8.59
CA THR A 89 -14.76 -30.64 9.90
C THR A 89 -13.71 -31.74 9.79
N GLY A 90 -12.48 -31.51 10.22
CA GLY A 90 -11.44 -32.53 10.29
C GLY A 90 -10.22 -32.08 11.12
N THR A 91 -10.05 -32.70 12.28
CA THR A 91 -8.88 -32.58 13.16
C THR A 91 -7.67 -33.32 12.57
N GLY A 92 -6.51 -32.66 12.49
CA GLY A 92 -5.27 -33.31 12.07
C GLY A 92 -4.04 -32.41 12.23
N SER A 93 -3.13 -32.82 13.11
CA SER A 93 -1.80 -32.25 13.32
C SER A 93 -0.85 -32.64 12.17
N GLY A 94 -0.01 -31.71 11.72
CA GLY A 94 1.05 -32.02 10.76
C GLY A 94 1.72 -30.79 10.15
N THR A 95 3.02 -30.66 10.41
CA THR A 95 3.97 -29.69 9.86
C THR A 95 3.99 -29.69 8.32
N GLY A 96 3.90 -28.51 7.70
CA GLY A 96 3.94 -28.35 6.24
C GLY A 96 4.65 -27.06 5.82
N THR A 97 5.67 -27.24 4.99
CA THR A 97 6.46 -26.23 4.26
C THR A 97 5.57 -25.29 3.44
N ALA A 98 5.77 -23.98 3.60
CA ALA A 98 5.07 -22.94 2.84
C ALA A 98 5.55 -22.92 1.38
N SER A 99 4.89 -23.70 0.53
CA SER A 99 4.92 -23.51 -0.91
C SER A 99 3.96 -22.38 -1.26
N GLY A 100 4.47 -21.34 -1.93
CA GLY A 100 3.71 -20.17 -2.33
C GLY A 100 2.62 -20.52 -3.35
N THR A 101 1.41 -20.72 -2.85
CA THR A 101 0.18 -20.72 -3.65
C THR A 101 -0.51 -19.40 -3.39
N ALA A 102 -0.85 -18.65 -4.44
CA ALA A 102 -1.55 -17.37 -4.32
C ALA A 102 -2.84 -17.57 -3.50
N PRO A 103 -3.07 -16.82 -2.41
CA PRO A 103 -4.33 -16.91 -1.69
C PRO A 103 -5.44 -16.49 -2.66
N GLY A 104 -6.46 -17.34 -2.84
CA GLY A 104 -7.64 -16.96 -3.60
C GLY A 104 -8.21 -15.64 -3.07
N ALA A 105 -8.86 -14.86 -3.93
CA ALA A 105 -9.46 -13.59 -3.53
C ALA A 105 -10.34 -13.79 -2.29
N GLY A 106 -9.83 -13.34 -1.13
CA GLY A 106 -10.50 -13.52 0.15
C GLY A 106 -11.93 -12.99 0.12
N THR A 107 -12.75 -13.43 1.06
CA THR A 107 -14.09 -12.89 1.21
C THR A 107 -14.02 -11.38 1.39
N LEU A 108 -15.08 -10.66 1.02
CA LEU A 108 -15.08 -9.20 1.19
C LEU A 108 -14.82 -8.81 2.65
N ASP A 109 -15.32 -9.58 3.62
CA ASP A 109 -15.12 -9.30 5.04
C ASP A 109 -13.64 -9.40 5.44
N GLU A 110 -12.94 -10.45 5.00
CA GLU A 110 -11.49 -10.59 5.23
C GLU A 110 -10.69 -9.45 4.56
N VAL A 111 -11.13 -9.00 3.38
CA VAL A 111 -10.49 -7.91 2.65
C VAL A 111 -10.72 -6.57 3.34
N MET A 112 -11.92 -6.31 3.85
CA MET A 112 -12.17 -5.11 4.63
C MET A 112 -11.39 -5.11 5.94
N GLU A 113 -11.23 -6.28 6.59
CA GLU A 113 -10.48 -6.40 7.84
C GLU A 113 -8.97 -6.20 7.65
N ARG A 114 -8.39 -6.76 6.59
CA ARG A 114 -6.92 -6.83 6.40
C ARG A 114 -6.36 -5.88 5.36
N GLY A 115 -7.23 -5.30 4.53
CA GLY A 115 -6.85 -4.47 3.39
C GLY A 115 -6.69 -2.98 3.70
N PHE A 116 -6.98 -2.59 4.94
CA PHE A 116 -7.00 -1.20 5.39
C PHE A 116 -6.26 -1.04 6.73
N SER A 117 -5.65 0.13 6.95
CA SER A 117 -5.16 0.61 8.24
C SER A 117 -6.15 1.60 8.86
N HIS A 118 -5.87 2.07 10.07
CA HIS A 118 -6.60 3.12 10.80
C HIS A 118 -8.07 2.77 11.08
N GLY A 119 -8.43 1.49 11.03
CA GLY A 119 -9.80 1.01 11.16
C GLY A 119 -10.69 1.38 9.97
N TRP A 120 -10.12 1.84 8.84
CA TRP A 120 -10.90 2.35 7.71
C TRP A 120 -11.72 1.30 6.98
N GLY A 121 -11.40 0.02 7.20
CA GLY A 121 -12.22 -1.11 6.76
C GLY A 121 -13.61 -1.17 7.40
N ALA A 122 -13.81 -0.51 8.55
CA ALA A 122 -15.09 -0.47 9.25
C ALA A 122 -16.11 0.48 8.59
N PHE A 123 -15.66 1.42 7.75
CA PHE A 123 -16.55 2.38 7.08
C PHE A 123 -17.36 1.71 5.97
N ALA A 124 -18.67 1.93 5.99
CA ALA A 124 -19.61 1.43 5.00
C ALA A 124 -19.26 1.95 3.61
N ALA A 125 -18.91 3.25 3.48
CA ALA A 125 -18.50 3.83 2.21
C ALA A 125 -17.25 3.16 1.62
N ASN A 126 -16.24 2.80 2.41
CA ASN A 126 -15.06 2.09 1.87
C ASN A 126 -15.42 0.67 1.40
N ARG A 127 -16.30 -0.03 2.13
CA ARG A 127 -16.82 -1.34 1.70
C ARG A 127 -17.61 -1.24 0.40
N GLU A 128 -18.43 -0.21 0.25
CA GLU A 128 -19.18 0.06 -0.99
C GLU A 128 -18.27 0.39 -2.16
N LEU A 129 -17.17 1.13 -1.92
CA LEU A 129 -16.16 1.41 -2.93
C LEU A 129 -15.53 0.12 -3.45
N VAL A 130 -15.06 -0.76 -2.54
CA VAL A 130 -14.45 -2.04 -2.93
C VAL A 130 -15.43 -2.93 -3.71
N ARG A 131 -16.69 -3.02 -3.27
CA ARG A 131 -17.75 -3.73 -4.00
C ARG A 131 -17.95 -3.17 -5.40
N TRP A 132 -18.05 -1.85 -5.52
CA TRP A 132 -18.21 -1.20 -6.82
C TRP A 132 -17.00 -1.43 -7.71
N MET A 133 -15.76 -1.30 -7.21
CA MET A 133 -14.55 -1.53 -7.99
C MET A 133 -14.50 -2.96 -8.55
N ARG A 134 -14.86 -3.95 -7.72
CA ARG A 134 -14.93 -5.36 -8.16
C ARG A 134 -15.97 -5.56 -9.24
N ALA A 135 -17.20 -5.07 -9.04
CA ALA A 135 -18.27 -5.16 -10.04
C ALA A 135 -17.92 -4.41 -11.34
N HIS A 136 -17.25 -3.26 -11.23
CA HIS A 136 -16.79 -2.47 -12.36
C HIS A 136 -15.71 -3.20 -13.17
N ASN A 137 -14.86 -4.01 -12.52
CA ASN A 137 -13.81 -4.77 -13.19
C ASN A 137 -14.30 -6.07 -13.84
N GLU A 138 -15.47 -6.58 -13.44
CA GLU A 138 -16.01 -7.84 -13.91
C GLU A 138 -16.18 -7.85 -15.44
N GLY A 139 -15.63 -8.88 -16.09
CA GLY A 139 -15.69 -9.04 -17.55
C GLY A 139 -14.85 -8.03 -18.36
N ARG A 140 -14.13 -7.11 -17.72
CA ARG A 140 -13.31 -6.11 -18.43
C ARG A 140 -11.88 -6.59 -18.69
N PRO A 141 -11.25 -6.16 -19.81
CA PRO A 141 -9.84 -6.43 -20.05
C PRO A 141 -8.98 -5.70 -19.00
N ALA A 142 -7.79 -6.24 -18.70
CA ALA A 142 -6.90 -5.69 -17.68
C ALA A 142 -6.54 -4.20 -17.87
N SER A 143 -6.52 -3.71 -19.12
CA SER A 143 -6.27 -2.30 -19.44
C SER A 143 -7.37 -1.35 -18.95
N ASP A 144 -8.59 -1.86 -18.78
CA ASP A 144 -9.79 -1.07 -18.47
C ASP A 144 -10.24 -1.24 -17.02
N ARG A 145 -9.58 -2.13 -16.27
CA ARG A 145 -9.84 -2.36 -14.85
C ARG A 145 -9.31 -1.21 -14.00
N VAL A 146 -10.05 -0.87 -12.96
CA VAL A 146 -9.61 0.04 -11.91
C VAL A 146 -8.77 -0.74 -10.89
N ARG A 147 -7.66 -0.15 -10.47
CA ARG A 147 -6.76 -0.67 -9.44
C ARG A 147 -6.96 0.06 -8.11
N PHE A 148 -6.74 -0.66 -7.03
CA PHE A 148 -6.68 -0.09 -5.68
C PHE A 148 -5.22 0.10 -5.26
N ALA A 149 -4.95 1.15 -4.48
CA ALA A 149 -3.67 1.30 -3.80
C ALA A 149 -3.85 1.90 -2.41
N GLY A 150 -3.12 1.37 -1.43
CA GLY A 150 -2.73 2.17 -0.27
C GLY A 150 -1.49 2.99 -0.64
N PHE A 151 -1.39 4.23 -0.17
CA PHE A 151 -0.17 5.02 -0.36
C PHE A 151 0.58 5.33 0.93
N ASP A 152 -0.01 5.09 2.10
CA ASP A 152 0.69 5.25 3.37
C ASP A 152 1.68 4.11 3.65
N GLY A 153 2.68 4.36 4.49
CA GLY A 153 3.51 3.30 5.01
C GLY A 153 2.72 2.32 5.89
N PRO A 154 3.27 1.12 6.18
CA PRO A 154 2.75 0.23 7.22
C PRO A 154 2.93 0.80 8.62
N LEU A 155 2.23 1.90 8.89
CA LEU A 155 2.32 2.76 10.04
C LEU A 155 0.91 3.01 10.59
N GLU A 156 0.85 3.32 11.88
CA GLU A 156 -0.34 3.68 12.64
C GLU A 156 -0.03 4.88 13.53
N ILE A 157 -1.05 5.45 14.20
CA ILE A 157 -0.87 6.64 15.06
C ILE A 157 0.28 6.45 16.06
N THR A 158 0.36 5.27 16.69
CA THR A 158 1.38 4.94 17.70
C THR A 158 2.17 3.68 17.40
N HIS A 159 2.08 3.13 16.19
CA HIS A 159 2.67 1.85 15.84
C HIS A 159 3.34 1.90 14.45
N ALA A 160 4.34 1.05 14.26
CA ALA A 160 5.02 0.85 12.98
C ALA A 160 5.29 -0.63 12.79
N ALA A 161 4.97 -1.15 11.61
CA ALA A 161 5.16 -2.57 11.32
C ALA A 161 6.63 -2.96 11.26
N SER A 162 6.89 -4.26 11.39
CA SER A 162 8.20 -4.86 11.12
C SER A 162 8.59 -4.69 9.64
N PRO A 163 9.87 -4.39 9.32
CA PRO A 163 10.33 -4.36 7.93
C PRO A 163 10.40 -5.75 7.29
N ARG A 164 10.22 -6.83 8.08
CA ARG A 164 10.35 -8.23 7.66
C ARG A 164 9.57 -8.55 6.40
N GLN A 165 8.27 -8.26 6.37
CA GLN A 165 7.41 -8.64 5.24
C GLN A 165 7.94 -8.06 3.92
N ALA A 166 8.20 -6.74 3.90
CA ALA A 166 8.66 -6.06 2.71
C ALA A 166 10.07 -6.50 2.30
N LEU A 167 10.99 -6.64 3.27
CA LEU A 167 12.38 -6.97 2.98
C LEU A 167 12.55 -8.42 2.51
N THR A 168 11.87 -9.38 3.15
CA THR A 168 11.86 -10.78 2.71
C THR A 168 11.19 -10.94 1.35
N ALA A 169 10.12 -10.18 1.06
CA ALA A 169 9.46 -10.24 -0.24
C ALA A 169 10.35 -9.69 -1.38
N LEU A 170 11.07 -8.59 -1.13
CA LEU A 170 12.06 -8.08 -2.09
C LEU A 170 13.20 -9.08 -2.33
N HIS A 171 13.77 -9.63 -1.24
CA HIS A 171 14.83 -10.62 -1.33
C HIS A 171 14.38 -11.85 -2.12
N GLY A 172 13.21 -12.42 -1.79
CA GLY A 172 12.65 -13.57 -2.50
C GLY A 172 12.36 -13.29 -3.98
N TYR A 173 11.89 -12.09 -4.31
CA TYR A 173 11.70 -11.69 -5.70
C TYR A 173 13.00 -11.72 -6.51
N LEU A 174 14.07 -11.17 -5.95
CA LEU A 174 15.40 -11.12 -6.56
C LEU A 174 16.04 -12.51 -6.61
N ALA A 175 16.03 -13.26 -5.51
CA ALA A 175 16.64 -14.58 -5.41
C ALA A 175 16.08 -15.59 -6.43
N ALA A 176 14.82 -15.43 -6.83
CA ALA A 176 14.21 -16.26 -7.87
C ALA A 176 14.63 -15.88 -9.31
N ARG A 177 15.33 -14.76 -9.52
CA ARG A 177 15.50 -14.11 -10.84
C ARG A 177 16.91 -13.66 -11.19
N VAL A 178 17.78 -13.50 -10.19
CA VAL A 178 19.19 -13.11 -10.37
C VAL A 178 20.11 -14.22 -9.90
N ASP A 179 21.38 -14.15 -10.30
CA ASP A 179 22.41 -15.07 -9.80
C ASP A 179 22.55 -14.94 -8.28
N ALA A 180 22.67 -16.07 -7.58
CA ALA A 180 22.79 -16.10 -6.13
C ALA A 180 24.02 -15.34 -5.63
N ASP A 181 25.12 -15.33 -6.40
CA ASP A 181 26.36 -14.63 -6.06
C ASP A 181 26.21 -13.09 -6.13
N LEU A 182 25.14 -12.59 -6.74
CA LEU A 182 24.81 -11.15 -6.77
C LEU A 182 24.00 -10.70 -5.56
N LEU A 183 23.42 -11.62 -4.78
CA LEU A 183 22.64 -11.26 -3.60
C LEU A 183 23.58 -10.81 -2.47
N PRO A 184 23.27 -9.69 -1.78
CA PRO A 184 24.13 -9.19 -0.71
C PRO A 184 24.10 -10.06 0.55
N CYS A 185 23.09 -10.93 0.71
CA CYS A 185 23.00 -11.89 1.81
C CYS A 185 22.06 -13.06 1.47
N THR A 186 22.15 -14.14 2.26
CA THR A 186 21.21 -15.26 2.18
C THR A 186 19.90 -14.96 2.92
N ALA A 187 18.84 -15.73 2.64
CA ALA A 187 17.55 -15.59 3.32
C ALA A 187 17.67 -15.87 4.83
N GLU A 188 18.51 -16.83 5.23
CA GLU A 188 18.78 -17.17 6.64
C GLU A 188 19.51 -16.04 7.36
N THR A 189 20.45 -15.37 6.67
CA THR A 189 21.14 -14.21 7.22
C THR A 189 20.16 -13.07 7.44
N LEU A 190 19.29 -12.81 6.46
CA LEU A 190 18.26 -11.79 6.54
C LEU A 190 17.27 -12.07 7.68
N ASP A 191 16.79 -13.30 7.80
CA ASP A 191 15.87 -13.74 8.86
C ASP A 191 16.46 -13.55 10.26
N ARG A 192 17.72 -13.97 10.45
CA ARG A 192 18.46 -13.80 11.70
C ARG A 192 18.62 -12.33 12.08
N LEU A 193 18.98 -11.46 11.14
CA LEU A 193 19.13 -10.02 11.38
C LEU A 193 17.80 -9.35 11.72
N LEU A 194 16.71 -9.76 11.05
CA LEU A 194 15.36 -9.27 11.28
C LEU A 194 14.84 -9.64 12.68
N GLY A 195 15.09 -10.87 13.16
CA GLY A 195 14.56 -11.37 14.43
C GLY A 195 13.02 -11.34 14.50
N THR A 196 12.41 -11.62 15.66
CA THR A 196 10.95 -11.64 15.78
C THR A 196 10.32 -10.28 15.48
N ASP A 197 9.08 -10.26 14.97
CA ASP A 197 8.40 -9.00 14.65
C ASP A 197 8.13 -8.13 15.88
N ASP A 198 7.89 -8.75 17.04
CA ASP A 198 7.67 -8.07 18.33
C ASP A 198 8.76 -7.07 18.70
N ARG A 199 10.01 -7.31 18.26
CA ARG A 199 11.12 -6.40 18.55
C ARG A 199 10.97 -5.05 17.81
N TRP A 200 10.26 -5.05 16.69
CA TRP A 200 10.01 -3.87 15.87
C TRP A 200 8.70 -3.20 16.26
N THR A 201 7.73 -3.99 16.70
CA THR A 201 6.35 -3.54 16.96
C THR A 201 6.08 -3.19 18.43
N GLU A 202 7.10 -3.15 19.28
CA GLU A 202 7.02 -2.78 20.69
C GLU A 202 6.23 -1.47 20.89
N PRO A 203 5.02 -1.51 21.50
CA PRO A 203 4.15 -0.34 21.62
C PRO A 203 4.79 0.84 22.37
N ALA A 204 5.66 0.56 23.34
CA ALA A 204 6.34 1.61 24.11
C ALA A 204 7.39 2.38 23.28
N ALA A 205 7.82 1.87 22.12
CA ALA A 205 8.85 2.49 21.30
C ALA A 205 8.47 3.89 20.76
N MET A 206 7.17 4.14 20.58
CA MET A 206 6.69 5.45 20.15
C MET A 206 6.97 6.54 21.19
N THR A 207 6.75 6.23 22.48
CA THR A 207 6.91 7.19 23.58
C THR A 207 8.31 7.15 24.19
N ASP A 208 8.94 5.97 24.26
CA ASP A 208 10.29 5.75 24.78
C ASP A 208 11.25 5.28 23.67
N PRO A 209 12.19 6.14 23.22
CA PRO A 209 13.09 5.81 22.12
C PRO A 209 14.04 4.66 22.45
N THR A 210 14.30 4.38 23.72
CA THR A 210 15.20 3.28 24.13
C THR A 210 14.61 1.90 23.88
N ARG A 211 13.28 1.82 23.69
CA ARG A 211 12.54 0.60 23.40
C ARG A 211 12.56 0.23 21.91
N SER A 212 12.95 1.14 21.02
CA SER A 212 13.02 0.88 19.58
C SER A 212 14.31 0.17 19.18
N ALA A 213 14.20 -0.91 18.41
CA ALA A 213 15.35 -1.63 17.84
C ALA A 213 16.07 -0.87 16.70
N GLY A 214 15.54 0.26 16.20
CA GLY A 214 15.99 0.89 14.96
C GLY A 214 17.42 1.44 14.93
N ARG A 215 18.11 1.49 16.09
CA ARG A 215 19.53 1.86 16.22
C ARG A 215 20.41 0.70 16.72
N SER A 216 19.93 -0.54 16.70
CA SER A 216 20.76 -1.71 16.95
C SER A 216 21.81 -1.92 15.85
N ALA A 217 22.80 -2.80 16.08
CA ALA A 217 23.78 -3.13 15.05
C ALA A 217 23.12 -3.80 13.84
N GLU A 218 22.20 -4.73 14.12
CA GLU A 218 21.43 -5.48 13.14
C GLU A 218 20.53 -4.54 12.30
N ALA A 219 19.87 -3.56 12.93
CA ALA A 219 19.07 -2.59 12.19
C ALA A 219 19.91 -1.70 11.27
N ARG A 220 21.16 -1.38 11.65
CA ARG A 220 22.09 -0.65 10.77
C ARG A 220 22.53 -1.50 9.58
N GLU A 221 22.83 -2.77 9.81
CA GLU A 221 23.18 -3.72 8.75
C GLU A 221 22.01 -3.95 7.78
N LEU A 222 20.79 -4.14 8.30
CA LEU A 222 19.58 -4.26 7.49
C LEU A 222 19.35 -3.02 6.59
N ARG A 223 19.73 -1.82 7.04
CA ARG A 223 19.64 -0.62 6.20
C ARG A 223 20.59 -0.65 5.01
N LEU A 224 21.79 -1.21 5.17
CA LEU A 224 22.74 -1.39 4.08
C LEU A 224 22.23 -2.46 3.11
N LEU A 225 21.81 -3.61 3.64
CA LEU A 225 21.26 -4.70 2.82
C LEU A 225 20.00 -4.26 2.05
N ALA A 226 19.11 -3.48 2.66
CA ALA A 226 17.94 -2.95 1.97
C ALA A 226 18.31 -1.98 0.84
N ASP A 227 19.36 -1.16 1.02
CA ASP A 227 19.88 -0.27 -0.01
C ASP A 227 20.49 -1.07 -1.18
N ASP A 228 21.33 -2.06 -0.87
CA ASP A 228 21.96 -2.95 -1.85
C ASP A 228 20.93 -3.76 -2.65
N LEU A 229 19.89 -4.29 -2.01
CA LEU A 229 18.80 -5.01 -2.68
C LEU A 229 18.00 -4.10 -3.63
N VAL A 230 17.75 -2.85 -3.23
CA VAL A 230 17.07 -1.87 -4.10
C VAL A 230 17.96 -1.49 -5.28
N ALA A 231 19.25 -1.25 -5.04
CA ALA A 231 20.22 -0.97 -6.09
C ALA A 231 20.33 -2.13 -7.09
N LEU A 232 20.35 -3.38 -6.59
CA LEU A 232 20.36 -4.58 -7.41
C LEU A 232 19.11 -4.70 -8.28
N LEU A 233 17.92 -4.45 -7.69
CA LEU A 233 16.64 -4.44 -8.41
C LEU A 233 16.65 -3.42 -9.55
N ASP A 234 17.10 -2.20 -9.27
CA ASP A 234 17.11 -1.13 -10.27
C ASP A 234 18.16 -1.38 -11.38
N ALA A 235 19.35 -1.88 -11.02
CA ALA A 235 20.38 -2.26 -11.99
C ALA A 235 19.91 -3.37 -12.93
N HIS A 236 19.09 -4.31 -12.43
CA HIS A 236 18.56 -5.42 -13.21
C HIS A 236 17.20 -5.11 -13.86
N ALA A 237 16.60 -3.95 -13.62
CA ALA A 237 15.26 -3.61 -14.13
C ALA A 237 15.11 -3.79 -15.66
N PRO A 238 16.08 -3.40 -16.53
CA PRO A 238 15.99 -3.62 -17.97
C PRO A 238 15.94 -5.10 -18.36
N TYR A 239 16.61 -5.96 -17.61
CA TYR A 239 16.55 -7.41 -17.83
C TYR A 239 15.23 -7.99 -17.29
N LEU A 240 14.86 -7.63 -16.05
CA LEU A 240 13.69 -8.14 -15.35
C LEU A 240 12.39 -7.83 -16.10
N ILE A 241 12.23 -6.62 -16.67
CA ILE A 241 11.03 -6.24 -17.41
C ILE A 241 10.78 -7.11 -18.65
N THR A 242 11.81 -7.80 -19.18
CA THR A 242 11.64 -8.72 -20.32
C THR A 242 11.23 -10.13 -19.90
N ARG A 243 11.38 -10.46 -18.60
CA ARG A 243 11.16 -11.81 -18.05
C ARG A 243 10.06 -11.92 -17.02
N THR A 244 9.50 -10.79 -16.59
CA THR A 244 8.43 -10.72 -15.59
C THR A 244 7.38 -9.73 -16.06
N SER A 245 6.21 -9.72 -15.42
CA SER A 245 5.24 -8.66 -15.68
C SER A 245 5.71 -7.32 -15.11
N ARG A 246 5.25 -6.22 -15.72
CA ARG A 246 5.48 -4.86 -15.18
C ARG A 246 4.87 -4.72 -13.77
N GLU A 247 3.75 -5.40 -13.51
CA GLU A 247 3.10 -5.40 -12.20
C GLU A 247 3.98 -6.04 -11.13
N ASP A 248 4.64 -7.16 -11.43
CA ASP A 248 5.54 -7.82 -10.47
C ASP A 248 6.76 -6.95 -10.16
N LEU A 249 7.33 -6.29 -11.19
CA LEU A 249 8.45 -5.37 -11.00
C LEU A 249 8.03 -4.15 -10.16
N ASP A 250 6.85 -3.57 -10.42
CA ASP A 250 6.32 -2.45 -9.64
C ASP A 250 6.03 -2.86 -8.18
N ARG A 251 5.60 -4.11 -7.96
CA ARG A 251 5.40 -4.70 -6.63
C ARG A 251 6.73 -4.90 -5.89
N ALA A 252 7.77 -5.41 -6.56
CA ALA A 252 9.11 -5.52 -5.99
C ALA A 252 9.67 -4.13 -5.60
N ARG A 253 9.42 -3.11 -6.43
CA ARG A 253 9.80 -1.72 -6.12
C ARG A 253 9.02 -1.15 -4.94
N LEU A 254 7.74 -1.52 -4.77
CA LEU A 254 6.96 -1.19 -3.58
C LEU A 254 7.60 -1.79 -2.33
N TYR A 255 7.95 -3.07 -2.35
CA TYR A 255 8.65 -3.73 -1.25
C TYR A 255 9.95 -3.02 -0.87
N GLY A 256 10.77 -2.61 -1.86
CA GLY A 256 11.98 -1.83 -1.61
C GLY A 256 11.73 -0.47 -0.97
N ARG A 257 10.75 0.29 -1.47
CA ARG A 257 10.37 1.58 -0.86
C ARG A 257 9.85 1.41 0.57
N THR A 258 9.02 0.40 0.81
CA THR A 258 8.44 0.12 2.11
C THR A 258 9.49 -0.33 3.12
N ALA A 259 10.36 -1.28 2.76
CA ALA A 259 11.42 -1.78 3.63
C ALA A 259 12.40 -0.66 4.01
N THR A 260 12.88 0.11 3.03
CA THR A 260 13.79 1.24 3.29
C THR A 260 13.12 2.35 4.09
N GLY A 261 11.83 2.60 3.87
CA GLY A 261 11.02 3.55 4.63
C GLY A 261 10.88 3.13 6.10
N LEU A 262 10.43 1.90 6.36
CA LEU A 262 10.27 1.35 7.71
C LEU A 262 11.59 1.33 8.48
N LEU A 263 12.70 0.90 7.86
CA LEU A 263 14.02 0.90 8.52
C LEU A 263 14.50 2.31 8.89
N ARG A 264 14.22 3.32 8.04
CA ARG A 264 14.50 4.73 8.36
C ARG A 264 13.58 5.25 9.47
N TYR A 265 12.32 4.86 9.45
CA TYR A 265 11.33 5.24 10.46
C TYR A 265 11.69 4.67 11.84
N HIS A 266 11.98 3.37 11.94
CA HIS A 266 12.47 2.74 13.18
C HIS A 266 13.77 3.38 13.67
N HIS A 267 14.71 3.68 12.77
CA HIS A 267 15.94 4.39 13.15
C HIS A 267 15.70 5.78 13.74
N ALA A 268 14.70 6.50 13.22
CA ALA A 268 14.27 7.78 13.77
C ALA A 268 13.47 7.63 15.07
N MET A 269 12.69 6.55 15.21
CA MET A 269 11.92 6.25 16.43
C MET A 269 12.84 6.03 17.63
N ALA A 270 14.01 5.43 17.40
CA ALA A 270 15.08 5.26 18.39
C ALA A 270 15.90 6.54 18.67
N ASP A 271 15.51 7.71 18.16
CA ASP A 271 16.22 8.97 18.39
C ASP A 271 15.80 9.64 19.71
N PRO A 272 16.70 9.87 20.69
CA PRO A 272 16.35 10.51 21.95
C PRO A 272 16.18 12.03 21.86
N SER A 273 16.43 12.65 20.69
CA SER A 273 16.32 14.10 20.53
C SER A 273 14.87 14.59 20.47
N LEU A 274 14.68 15.87 20.83
CA LEU A 274 13.39 16.56 20.76
C LEU A 274 12.82 16.65 19.33
N ALA A 275 13.67 16.49 18.31
CA ALA A 275 13.26 16.50 16.90
C ALA A 275 12.65 15.16 16.43
N ARG A 276 12.59 14.14 17.29
CA ARG A 276 12.12 12.78 16.94
C ARG A 276 10.76 12.81 16.27
N MET A 277 9.75 13.42 16.90
CA MET A 277 8.37 13.36 16.39
C MET A 277 8.24 14.06 15.03
N THR A 278 8.83 15.25 14.89
CA THR A 278 8.91 15.96 13.61
C THR A 278 9.53 15.08 12.52
N ARG A 279 10.62 14.36 12.84
CA ARG A 279 11.26 13.46 11.88
C ARG A 279 10.38 12.26 11.50
N LEU A 280 9.63 11.70 12.44
CA LEU A 280 8.70 10.60 12.16
C LEU A 280 7.59 11.05 11.19
N CYS A 281 6.96 12.20 11.45
CA CYS A 281 5.95 12.78 10.54
C CYS A 281 6.54 13.02 9.14
N MET A 282 7.71 13.66 9.05
CA MET A 282 8.40 13.91 7.77
C MET A 282 8.72 12.62 7.00
N LEU A 283 9.09 11.54 7.70
CA LEU A 283 9.39 10.26 7.06
C LEU A 283 8.13 9.55 6.55
N ARG A 284 7.00 9.63 7.29
CA ARG A 284 5.70 9.12 6.83
C ARG A 284 5.23 9.85 5.59
N ASP A 285 5.27 11.19 5.58
CA ASP A 285 4.93 12.00 4.41
C ASP A 285 5.82 11.67 3.20
N LEU A 286 7.11 11.43 3.43
CA LEU A 286 8.03 11.03 2.37
C LEU A 286 7.69 9.65 1.80
N MET A 287 7.23 8.70 2.62
CA MET A 287 6.75 7.40 2.15
C MET A 287 5.49 7.58 1.28
N MET A 288 4.51 8.35 1.77
CA MET A 288 3.29 8.69 1.04
C MET A 288 3.58 9.31 -0.32
N ALA A 289 4.40 10.37 -0.34
CA ALA A 289 4.76 11.07 -1.56
C ALA A 289 5.44 10.15 -2.58
N ARG A 290 6.36 9.28 -2.13
CA ARG A 290 7.06 8.33 -3.03
C ARG A 290 6.10 7.29 -3.61
N ASN A 291 5.15 6.80 -2.83
CA ASN A 291 4.15 5.87 -3.31
C ASN A 291 3.22 6.52 -4.34
N LEU A 292 2.74 7.74 -4.07
CA LEU A 292 1.92 8.50 -5.03
C LEU A 292 2.66 8.78 -6.34
N LEU A 293 3.94 9.18 -6.28
CA LEU A 293 4.77 9.38 -7.48
C LEU A 293 4.95 8.09 -8.29
N ALA A 294 5.14 6.95 -7.62
CA ALA A 294 5.25 5.65 -8.27
C ALA A 294 3.94 5.21 -8.94
N LEU A 295 2.78 5.48 -8.32
CA LEU A 295 1.47 5.25 -8.92
C LEU A 295 1.23 6.16 -10.12
N ALA A 296 1.54 7.46 -9.99
CA ALA A 296 1.38 8.43 -11.07
C ALA A 296 2.24 8.11 -12.29
N ALA A 297 3.42 7.48 -12.09
CA ALA A 297 4.29 6.98 -13.15
C ALA A 297 3.63 5.92 -14.05
N ARG A 298 2.57 5.26 -13.56
CA ARG A 298 1.84 4.19 -14.26
C ARG A 298 0.59 4.69 -14.97
N GLY A 299 -0.02 5.78 -14.49
CA GLY A 299 -1.22 6.38 -15.10
C GLY A 299 -1.85 7.46 -14.22
N PRO A 300 -2.99 8.02 -14.61
CA PRO A 300 -3.76 8.95 -13.79
C PRO A 300 -4.32 8.27 -12.53
N VAL A 301 -4.16 8.93 -11.38
CA VAL A 301 -4.52 8.42 -10.05
C VAL A 301 -5.48 9.38 -9.35
N LEU A 302 -6.55 8.84 -8.80
CA LEU A 302 -7.41 9.51 -7.82
C LEU A 302 -6.87 9.22 -6.42
N VAL A 303 -6.75 10.25 -5.60
CA VAL A 303 -6.18 10.16 -4.25
C VAL A 303 -7.18 10.66 -3.23
N HIS A 304 -7.37 9.93 -2.13
CA HIS A 304 -8.15 10.37 -0.96
C HIS A 304 -7.27 10.35 0.28
N ALA A 305 -7.27 11.47 1.02
CA ALA A 305 -6.45 11.73 2.20
C ALA A 305 -7.27 12.49 3.25
#